data_AF-A0AAJ7BIM0-F1
#
_entry.id   AF-A0AAJ7BIM0-F1
#
_cell.length_a   1.000
_cell.length_b   1.000
_cell.length_c   1.000
_cell.angle_alpha   90.00
_cell.angle_beta   90.00
_cell.angle_gamma   90.00
#
_symmetry.space_group_name_H-M   'P 1'
#
loop_
_entity.id
_entity.type
_entity.pdbx_description
1 polymer ?
#
loop_
_entity_poly.entity_id
_entity_poly.type
_entity_poly.pdbx_seq_one_letter_code
_entity_poly.pdbx_strand_id
1 'polypeptide(L)'
;MGRTKKKKRTSNFIEEEKFMLVDLITEKKHIIENKGTNSAIIKEKEKCWEEITNKFNSASTFTYRDTQALRNCWDNIKKRTRKYFAERRREVLKTAESKIALNEILAKDETEKHSIELAIAEKKLICEKLQIDILKTELEIKKTILIREKTKNAMLGILNETE
;
A
#
# COMPACT_ATOMS: atom_id res chain seq x y z
N MET A 1 8.00 37.97 26.63
CA MET A 1 9.11 37.16 26.08
C MET A 1 8.85 35.67 26.35
N GLY A 2 8.48 34.89 25.33
CA GLY A 2 8.34 33.43 25.45
C GLY A 2 9.59 32.74 24.92
N ARG A 3 10.36 32.08 25.79
CA ARG A 3 11.49 31.23 25.36
C ARG A 3 10.93 30.04 24.59
N THR A 4 11.05 30.04 23.27
CA THR A 4 10.79 28.84 22.47
C THR A 4 11.83 27.78 22.85
N LYS A 5 11.37 26.66 23.41
CA LYS A 5 12.24 25.50 23.69
C LYS A 5 12.92 25.09 22.38
N LYS A 6 14.25 25.23 22.29
CA LYS A 6 15.03 24.72 21.16
C LYS A 6 14.76 23.21 21.03
N LYS A 7 14.09 22.80 19.94
CA LYS A 7 13.87 21.38 19.65
C LYS A 7 15.25 20.71 19.53
N LYS A 8 15.51 19.73 20.40
CA LYS A 8 16.71 18.90 20.34
C LYS A 8 16.73 18.23 18.96
N ARG A 9 17.86 18.29 18.25
CA ARG A 9 17.99 17.63 16.94
C ARG A 9 17.68 16.15 17.15
N THR A 10 16.72 15.63 16.41
CA THR A 10 16.41 14.20 16.39
C THR A 10 17.60 13.45 15.79
N SER A 11 17.84 12.22 16.25
CA SER A 11 18.89 11.38 15.67
C SER A 11 18.62 11.14 14.18
N ASN A 12 19.66 10.89 13.39
CA ASN A 12 19.46 10.55 11.98
C ASN A 12 18.73 9.20 11.85
N PHE A 13 18.04 9.01 10.73
CA PHE A 13 17.48 7.69 10.37
C PHE A 13 18.61 6.76 9.91
N ILE A 14 18.73 5.60 10.56
CA ILE A 14 19.63 4.53 10.11
C ILE A 14 19.05 3.81 8.88
N GLU A 15 19.76 2.83 8.34
CA GLU A 15 19.37 2.15 7.10
C GLU A 15 18.21 1.18 7.33
N GLU A 16 18.25 0.43 8.42
CA GLU A 16 17.22 -0.50 8.88
C GLU A 16 15.90 0.22 9.16
N GLU A 17 15.95 1.39 9.80
CA GLU A 17 14.79 2.26 10.01
C GLU A 17 14.17 2.71 8.67
N LYS A 18 14.98 2.97 7.64
CA LYS A 18 14.47 3.37 6.32
C LYS A 18 13.82 2.19 5.60
N PHE A 19 14.39 0.99 5.67
CA PHE A 19 13.79 -0.20 5.08
C PHE A 19 12.44 -0.53 5.71
N MET A 20 12.37 -0.54 7.04
CA MET A 20 11.10 -0.75 7.75
C MET A 20 10.04 0.30 7.35
N LEU A 21 10.43 1.57 7.22
CA LEU A 21 9.52 2.62 6.77
C LEU A 21 9.01 2.38 5.34
N VAL A 22 9.88 1.94 4.44
CA VAL A 22 9.52 1.61 3.04
C VAL A 22 8.52 0.46 3.00
N ASP A 23 8.74 -0.60 3.79
CA ASP A 23 7.86 -1.76 3.82
C ASP A 23 6.44 -1.39 4.31
N LEU A 24 6.37 -0.67 5.43
CA LEU A 24 5.09 -0.19 6.00
C LEU A 24 4.33 0.73 5.04
N ILE A 25 5.04 1.63 4.34
CA ILE A 25 4.42 2.51 3.35
C ILE A 25 3.96 1.72 2.12
N THR A 26 4.71 0.69 1.72
CA THR A 26 4.38 -0.13 0.54
C THR A 26 3.06 -0.87 0.74
N GLU A 27 2.78 -1.40 1.93
CA GLU A 27 1.47 -1.99 2.28
C GLU A 27 0.30 -1.01 2.08
N LYS A 28 0.54 0.28 2.34
CA LYS A 28 -0.48 1.34 2.34
C LYS A 28 -0.30 2.34 1.19
N LYS A 29 0.46 1.98 0.16
CA LYS A 29 0.89 2.88 -0.93
C LYS A 29 -0.28 3.56 -1.63
N HIS A 30 -1.35 2.80 -1.89
CA HIS A 30 -2.55 3.29 -2.57
C HIS A 30 -3.24 4.46 -1.86
N ILE A 31 -3.08 4.58 -0.54
CA ILE A 31 -3.61 5.69 0.26
C ILE A 31 -2.58 6.83 0.30
N ILE A 32 -1.34 6.51 0.69
CA ILE A 32 -0.27 7.50 0.91
C ILE A 32 0.10 8.26 -0.36
N GLU A 33 0.13 7.58 -1.52
CA GLU A 33 0.47 8.17 -2.82
C GLU A 33 -0.73 8.58 -3.66
N ASN A 34 -1.94 8.50 -3.10
CA ASN A 34 -3.14 8.98 -3.78
C ASN A 34 -2.97 10.47 -4.15
N LYS A 35 -3.29 10.88 -5.37
CA LYS A 35 -3.16 12.29 -5.81
C LYS A 35 -4.39 13.14 -5.49
N GLY A 36 -5.46 12.54 -4.95
CA GLY A 36 -6.68 13.25 -4.59
C GLY A 36 -6.46 14.27 -3.47
N THR A 37 -7.21 15.36 -3.56
CA THR A 37 -7.14 16.55 -2.71
C THR A 37 -8.43 16.84 -1.96
N ASN A 38 -9.45 15.98 -2.08
CA ASN A 38 -10.68 16.14 -1.34
C ASN A 38 -10.43 15.93 0.18
N SER A 39 -11.27 16.54 1.01
CA SER A 39 -11.08 16.52 2.47
C SER A 39 -11.12 15.10 3.06
N ALA A 40 -11.88 14.19 2.46
CA ALA A 40 -11.95 12.79 2.87
C ALA A 40 -10.61 12.05 2.65
N ILE A 41 -9.99 12.22 1.48
CA ILE A 41 -8.68 11.63 1.11
C ILE A 41 -7.58 12.23 1.98
N ILE A 42 -7.63 13.53 2.28
CA ILE A 42 -6.64 14.16 3.17
C ILE A 42 -6.72 13.52 4.56
N LYS A 43 -7.92 13.42 5.14
CA LYS A 43 -8.14 12.77 6.44
C LYS A 43 -7.74 11.30 6.43
N GLU A 44 -8.02 10.59 5.35
CA GLU A 44 -7.63 9.18 5.18
C GLU A 44 -6.11 9.02 5.16
N LYS A 45 -5.39 9.89 4.44
CA LYS A 45 -3.92 9.92 4.46
C LYS A 45 -3.38 10.24 5.84
N GLU A 46 -3.97 11.20 6.55
CA GLU A 46 -3.56 11.56 7.91
C GLU A 46 -3.67 10.37 8.86
N LYS A 47 -4.84 9.72 8.88
CA LYS A 47 -5.06 8.50 9.65
C LYS A 47 -4.08 7.38 9.26
N CYS A 48 -3.87 7.17 7.97
CA CYS A 48 -2.94 6.17 7.49
C CYS A 48 -1.49 6.44 7.95
N TRP A 49 -1.08 7.71 7.98
CA TRP A 49 0.22 8.10 8.49
C TRP A 49 0.35 7.88 10.00
N GLU A 50 -0.71 8.13 10.77
CA GLU A 50 -0.76 7.80 12.20
C GLU A 50 -0.65 6.30 12.44
N GLU A 51 -1.37 5.48 11.66
CA GLU A 51 -1.25 4.01 11.71
C GLU A 51 0.18 3.54 11.45
N ILE A 52 0.81 4.06 10.39
CA ILE A 52 2.21 3.75 10.05
C ILE A 52 3.14 4.17 11.20
N THR A 53 2.91 5.35 11.79
CA THR A 53 3.73 5.87 12.90
C THR A 53 3.63 4.97 14.13
N ASN A 54 2.41 4.52 14.46
CA ASN A 54 2.19 3.61 15.57
C ASN A 54 2.87 2.25 15.32
N LYS A 55 2.67 1.66 14.13
CA LYS A 55 3.32 0.40 13.75
C LYS A 55 4.85 0.52 13.78
N PHE A 56 5.38 1.59 13.19
CA PHE A 56 6.82 1.85 13.14
C PHE A 56 7.40 1.94 14.55
N ASN A 57 6.81 2.73 15.42
CA ASN A 57 7.30 2.91 16.79
C ASN A 57 7.05 1.68 17.69
N SER A 58 6.05 0.84 17.39
CA SER A 58 5.84 -0.42 18.11
C SER A 58 6.80 -1.53 17.67
N ALA A 59 7.21 -1.54 16.40
CA ALA A 59 8.12 -2.53 15.85
C ALA A 59 9.60 -2.14 16.03
N SER A 60 9.87 -0.83 16.11
CA SER A 60 11.21 -0.29 16.30
C SER A 60 11.65 -0.40 17.75
N THR A 61 12.81 -1.01 17.98
CA THR A 61 13.53 -0.94 19.26
C THR A 61 14.41 0.32 19.38
N PHE A 62 14.37 1.21 18.37
CA PHE A 62 15.21 2.39 18.26
C PHE A 62 14.56 3.63 18.91
N THR A 63 14.86 4.81 18.35
CA THR A 63 14.33 6.10 18.83
C THR A 63 12.91 6.32 18.32
N TYR A 64 12.03 6.82 19.18
CA TYR A 64 10.70 7.26 18.79
C TYR A 64 10.74 8.31 17.67
N ARG A 65 9.90 8.12 16.64
CA ARG A 65 9.74 9.04 15.51
C ARG A 65 8.32 9.58 15.47
N ASP A 66 8.18 10.90 15.39
CA ASP A 66 6.87 11.49 15.13
C ASP A 66 6.45 11.32 13.65
N THR A 67 5.16 11.47 13.38
CA THR A 67 4.58 11.31 12.05
C THR A 67 5.25 12.22 11.02
N GLN A 68 5.61 13.45 11.41
CA GLN A 68 6.22 14.41 10.51
C GLN A 68 7.66 14.00 10.13
N ALA A 69 8.42 13.43 11.06
CA ALA A 69 9.75 12.89 10.80
C ALA A 69 9.68 11.74 9.78
N LEU A 70 8.71 10.83 9.92
CA LEU A 70 8.51 9.73 8.97
C LEU A 70 8.13 10.25 7.58
N ARG A 71 7.21 11.22 7.49
CA ARG A 71 6.86 11.90 6.23
C ARG A 71 8.07 12.52 5.55
N ASN A 72 8.86 13.30 6.29
CA ASN A 72 10.07 13.93 5.78
C ASN A 72 11.09 12.89 5.31
N CYS A 73 11.24 11.78 6.04
CA CYS A 73 12.12 10.68 5.68
C CYS A 73 11.69 10.05 4.35
N TRP A 74 10.41 9.74 4.19
CA TRP A 74 9.83 9.21 2.96
C TRP A 74 10.03 10.15 1.76
N ASP A 75 9.77 11.45 1.93
CA ASP A 75 9.98 12.42 0.86
C ASP A 75 11.45 12.55 0.46
N ASN A 76 12.35 12.48 1.43
CA ASN A 76 13.79 12.46 1.19
C ASN A 76 14.24 11.20 0.45
N ILE A 77 13.71 10.02 0.80
CA ILE A 77 13.97 8.76 0.09
C ILE A 77 13.56 8.94 -1.37
N LYS A 78 12.31 9.31 -1.64
CA LYS A 78 11.83 9.54 -3.02
C LYS A 78 12.67 10.56 -3.78
N LYS A 79 13.08 11.66 -3.12
CA LYS A 79 13.93 12.70 -3.74
C LYS A 79 15.29 12.15 -4.12
N ARG A 80 15.94 11.39 -3.24
CA ARG A 80 17.24 10.75 -3.51
C ARG A 80 17.13 9.72 -4.63
N THR A 81 16.09 8.90 -4.62
CA THR A 81 15.80 7.93 -5.69
C THR A 81 15.66 8.61 -7.04
N ARG A 82 14.85 9.67 -7.15
CA ARG A 82 14.70 10.45 -8.40
C ARG A 82 16.02 11.06 -8.86
N LYS A 83 16.82 11.60 -7.93
CA LYS A 83 18.13 12.20 -8.24
C LYS A 83 19.09 11.14 -8.81
N TYR A 84 19.18 9.98 -8.16
CA TYR A 84 20.03 8.87 -8.60
C TYR A 84 19.70 8.44 -10.05
N PHE A 85 18.42 8.22 -10.36
CA PHE A 85 18.02 7.85 -11.72
C PHE A 85 18.27 8.97 -12.73
N ALA A 86 18.09 10.24 -12.35
CA ALA A 86 18.39 11.38 -13.22
C ALA A 86 19.90 11.52 -13.50
N GLU A 87 20.74 11.27 -12.50
CA GLU A 87 22.21 11.29 -12.64
C GLU A 87 22.68 10.14 -13.53
N ARG A 88 22.21 8.91 -13.28
CA ARG A 88 22.49 7.76 -14.17
C ARG A 88 22.10 8.04 -15.61
N ARG A 89 20.90 8.59 -15.83
CA ARG A 89 20.45 8.98 -17.18
C ARG A 89 21.39 9.99 -17.82
N ARG A 90 21.86 10.98 -17.06
CA ARG A 90 22.80 12.00 -17.54
C ARG A 90 24.18 11.41 -17.85
N GLU A 91 24.67 10.46 -17.06
CA GLU A 91 25.93 9.76 -17.29
C GLU A 91 25.88 8.91 -18.57
N VAL A 92 24.78 8.18 -18.78
CA VAL A 92 24.55 7.41 -20.01
C VAL A 92 24.45 8.33 -21.23
N LEU A 93 23.89 9.52 -21.10
CA LEU A 93 23.77 10.50 -22.20
C LEU A 93 25.09 11.16 -22.62
N LYS A 94 26.19 11.02 -21.87
CA LYS A 94 27.48 11.66 -22.19
C LYS A 94 28.31 10.92 -23.27
N THR A 95 27.96 9.69 -23.63
CA THR A 95 28.72 8.89 -24.60
C THR A 95 27.94 8.74 -25.92
N ALA A 96 28.57 8.98 -27.07
CA ALA A 96 27.89 9.04 -28.37
C ALA A 96 27.30 7.67 -28.83
N GLU A 97 27.94 6.56 -28.47
CA GLU A 97 27.45 5.19 -28.71
C GLU A 97 26.19 4.87 -27.87
N SER A 98 25.92 5.67 -26.83
CA SER A 98 24.88 5.38 -25.84
C SER A 98 23.49 5.86 -26.22
N LYS A 99 23.24 6.58 -27.32
CA LYS A 99 21.85 6.94 -27.70
C LYS A 99 21.02 5.73 -28.15
N ILE A 100 21.61 4.81 -28.90
CA ILE A 100 20.95 3.57 -29.33
C ILE A 100 20.79 2.64 -28.12
N ALA A 101 21.85 2.44 -27.34
CA ALA A 101 21.80 1.68 -26.10
C ALA A 101 20.84 2.30 -25.06
N LEU A 102 20.71 3.63 -25.00
CA LEU A 102 19.76 4.32 -24.12
C LEU A 102 18.33 4.12 -24.58
N ASN A 103 18.03 4.14 -25.89
CA ASN A 103 16.68 3.81 -26.35
C ASN A 103 16.34 2.35 -26.06
N GLU A 104 17.29 1.42 -26.20
CA GLU A 104 17.09 0.02 -25.82
C GLU A 104 16.98 -0.18 -24.31
N ILE A 105 17.78 0.52 -23.49
CA ILE A 105 17.73 0.45 -22.02
C ILE A 105 16.49 1.15 -21.50
N LEU A 106 16.10 2.31 -22.04
CA LEU A 106 14.84 2.97 -21.68
C LEU A 106 13.64 2.15 -22.14
N ALA A 107 13.70 1.52 -23.32
CA ALA A 107 12.66 0.58 -23.74
C ALA A 107 12.64 -0.65 -22.83
N LYS A 108 13.78 -1.16 -22.37
CA LYS A 108 13.87 -2.26 -21.38
C LYS A 108 13.36 -1.84 -20.00
N ASP A 109 13.76 -0.68 -19.47
CA ASP A 109 13.30 -0.13 -18.19
C ASP A 109 11.80 0.21 -18.24
N GLU A 110 11.30 0.75 -19.36
CA GLU A 110 9.88 1.01 -19.56
C GLU A 110 9.11 -0.29 -19.73
N THR A 111 9.59 -1.27 -20.50
CA THR A 111 8.94 -2.58 -20.65
C THR A 111 9.01 -3.41 -19.37
N GLU A 112 10.06 -3.30 -18.56
CA GLU A 112 10.20 -3.96 -17.27
C GLU A 112 9.33 -3.28 -16.21
N LYS A 113 9.30 -1.95 -16.18
CA LYS A 113 8.32 -1.20 -15.39
C LYS A 113 6.89 -1.53 -15.81
N HIS A 114 6.61 -1.63 -17.12
CA HIS A 114 5.30 -1.96 -17.64
C HIS A 114 4.96 -3.43 -17.36
N SER A 115 5.92 -4.35 -17.44
CA SER A 115 5.78 -5.77 -17.09
C SER A 115 5.48 -5.93 -15.60
N ILE A 116 6.15 -5.16 -14.74
CA ILE A 116 5.86 -5.11 -13.31
C ILE A 116 4.46 -4.51 -13.07
N GLU A 117 4.10 -3.41 -13.73
CA GLU A 117 2.74 -2.83 -13.65
C GLU A 117 1.67 -3.81 -14.16
N LEU A 118 1.92 -4.53 -15.25
CA LEU A 118 1.03 -5.53 -15.83
C LEU A 118 0.90 -6.75 -14.90
N ALA A 119 2.01 -7.26 -14.37
CA ALA A 119 2.02 -8.38 -13.44
C ALA A 119 1.33 -8.04 -12.11
N ILE A 120 1.44 -6.78 -11.65
CA ILE A 120 0.68 -6.27 -10.50
C ILE A 120 -0.82 -6.22 -10.85
N ALA A 121 -1.19 -5.75 -12.04
CA ALA A 121 -2.59 -5.69 -12.49
C ALA A 121 -3.21 -7.09 -12.69
N GLU A 122 -2.47 -8.05 -13.25
CA GLU A 122 -2.88 -9.44 -13.42
C GLU A 122 -3.07 -10.13 -12.06
N LYS A 123 -2.11 -9.99 -11.14
CA LYS A 123 -2.25 -10.50 -9.76
C LYS A 123 -3.46 -9.88 -9.05
N LYS A 124 -3.72 -8.59 -9.26
CA LYS A 124 -4.90 -7.90 -8.72
C LYS A 124 -6.21 -8.48 -9.27
N LEU A 125 -6.29 -8.69 -10.59
CA LEU A 125 -7.47 -9.29 -11.24
C LEU A 125 -7.72 -10.72 -10.76
N ILE A 126 -6.67 -11.51 -10.55
CA ILE A 126 -6.77 -12.88 -10.02
C ILE A 126 -7.31 -12.86 -8.58
N CYS A 127 -6.78 -11.98 -7.71
CA CYS A 127 -7.31 -11.81 -6.35
C CYS A 127 -8.78 -11.39 -6.36
N GLU A 128 -9.18 -10.47 -7.23
CA GLU A 128 -10.59 -10.03 -7.35
C GLU A 128 -11.50 -11.17 -7.81
N LYS A 129 -11.07 -11.99 -8.78
CA LYS A 129 -11.81 -13.18 -9.23
C LYS A 129 -11.98 -14.21 -8.11
N LEU A 130 -10.92 -14.49 -7.36
CA LEU A 130 -10.99 -15.41 -6.21
C LEU A 130 -11.93 -14.89 -5.13
N GLN A 131 -11.91 -13.58 -4.84
CA GLN A 131 -12.81 -12.95 -3.89
C GLN A 131 -14.28 -13.10 -4.32
N ILE A 132 -14.56 -12.90 -5.60
CA ILE A 132 -15.90 -13.08 -6.17
C ILE A 132 -16.36 -14.54 -6.06
N ASP A 133 -15.49 -15.51 -6.32
CA ASP A 133 -15.86 -16.92 -6.26
C ASP A 133 -16.12 -17.37 -4.82
N ILE A 134 -15.31 -16.92 -3.85
CA ILE A 134 -15.57 -17.14 -2.42
C ILE A 134 -16.96 -16.59 -2.04
N LEU A 135 -17.26 -15.34 -2.43
CA LEU A 135 -18.55 -14.71 -2.12
C LEU A 135 -19.74 -15.43 -2.77
N LYS A 136 -19.57 -15.95 -3.99
CA LYS A 136 -20.59 -16.78 -4.65
C LYS A 136 -20.83 -18.08 -3.90
N THR A 137 -19.77 -18.76 -3.46
CA THR A 137 -19.88 -19.99 -2.66
C THR A 137 -20.57 -19.72 -1.33
N GLU A 138 -20.21 -18.65 -0.62
CA GLU A 138 -20.85 -18.25 0.62
C GLU A 138 -22.35 -17.97 0.44
N LEU A 139 -22.73 -17.29 -0.64
CA LEU A 139 -24.12 -17.00 -0.97
C LEU A 139 -24.90 -18.30 -1.20
N GLU A 140 -24.32 -19.26 -1.90
CA GLU A 140 -24.98 -20.52 -2.21
C GLU A 140 -25.15 -21.42 -0.98
N ILE A 141 -24.17 -21.41 -0.08
CA ILE A 141 -24.29 -22.03 1.25
C ILE A 141 -25.45 -21.39 2.02
N LYS A 142 -25.51 -20.04 2.07
CA LYS A 142 -26.58 -19.32 2.78
C LYS A 142 -27.97 -19.63 2.22
N LYS A 143 -28.12 -19.70 0.89
CA LYS A 143 -29.38 -20.11 0.26
C LYS A 143 -29.79 -21.52 0.66
N THR A 144 -28.85 -22.46 0.64
CA THR A 144 -29.11 -23.86 1.00
C THR A 144 -29.55 -24.01 2.45
N ILE A 145 -28.91 -23.28 3.37
CA ILE A 145 -29.27 -23.25 4.79
C ILE A 145 -30.69 -22.71 4.96
N LEU A 146 -31.00 -21.57 4.33
CA LEU A 146 -32.33 -20.96 4.42
C LEU A 146 -33.43 -21.88 3.89
N ILE A 147 -33.17 -22.59 2.78
CA ILE A 147 -34.12 -23.58 2.23
C ILE A 147 -34.34 -24.72 3.22
N ARG A 148 -33.28 -25.23 3.86
CA ARG A 148 -33.38 -26.27 4.90
C ARG A 148 -34.14 -25.80 6.14
N GLU A 149 -33.93 -24.57 6.60
CA GLU A 149 -34.67 -24.01 7.73
C GLU A 149 -36.15 -23.84 7.42
N LYS A 150 -36.48 -23.29 6.24
CA LYS A 150 -37.87 -23.15 5.78
C LYS A 150 -38.58 -24.50 5.69
N THR A 151 -37.94 -25.51 5.13
CA THR A 151 -38.52 -26.87 5.01
C THR A 151 -38.66 -27.55 6.37
N LYS A 152 -37.67 -27.42 7.26
CA LYS A 152 -37.77 -27.91 8.65
C LYS A 152 -38.94 -27.28 9.40
N ASN A 153 -39.11 -25.95 9.31
CA ASN A 153 -40.19 -25.24 9.97
C ASN A 153 -41.56 -25.62 9.39
N ALA A 154 -41.66 -25.83 8.08
CA ALA A 154 -42.89 -26.32 7.45
C ALA A 154 -43.28 -27.73 7.93
N MET A 155 -42.32 -28.67 8.04
CA MET A 155 -42.59 -30.02 8.56
C MET A 155 -43.00 -30.01 10.04
N LEU A 156 -42.36 -29.18 10.87
CA LEU A 156 -42.74 -29.01 12.28
C LEU A 156 -44.17 -28.44 12.44
N GLY A 157 -44.58 -27.52 11.55
CA GLY A 157 -45.94 -27.00 11.53
C GLY A 157 -46.98 -28.07 11.20
N ILE A 158 -46.69 -28.94 10.23
CA ILE A 158 -47.59 -30.04 9.82
C ILE A 158 -47.76 -31.08 10.95
N LEU A 159 -46.70 -31.38 11.72
CA LEU A 159 -46.74 -32.32 12.84
C LEU A 159 -47.58 -31.83 14.03
N ASN A 160 -47.61 -30.51 14.29
CA ASN A 160 -48.38 -29.92 15.39
C ASN A 160 -49.88 -29.73 15.09
N GLU A 161 -50.32 -29.92 13.83
CA GLU A 161 -51.74 -29.86 13.44
C GLU A 161 -52.42 -31.25 13.39
N THR A 162 -51.66 -32.33 13.64
CA THR A 162 -52.12 -33.73 13.57
C THR A 162 -52.33 -34.42 14.92
N GLU A 163 -52.19 -33.71 16.04
CA GLU A 163 -52.58 -34.14 17.40
C GLU A 163 -53.85 -33.41 17.86
#